data_AF-A0A3B8SYA0-F1
#
_entry.id   AF-A0A3B8SYA0-F1
#
_cell.length_a   1.000
_cell.length_b   1.000
_cell.length_c   1.000
_cell.angle_alpha   90.00
_cell.angle_beta   90.00
_cell.angle_gamma   90.00
#
_symmetry.space_group_name_H-M   'P 1'
#
loop_
_entity.id
_entity.type
_entity.pdbx_description
1 polymer ?
#
loop_
_entity_poly.entity_id
_entity_poly.type
_entity_poly.pdbx_seq_one_letter_code
_entity_poly.pdbx_strand_id
1 'polypeptide(L)'
;MNTKRFISEFKELSKGERVDYIANHISELVDYMLSSDFKNNPYKQDLYELLFTKKFAKAIKKYTKTYDAPAKLVSLIIDSIATVPSEEQADTRDIITIYVEILRTVLDKRVSRVMKVTGLPEYICYNVLLDCPETVDKEKTSVQFTYIKRVIRKLYIIGDLIDGECKDNIEACKKDKEAVTSTPTLLKLLREVLGNDVMEKVASFILLENAENRKICEDHSDIGLQMWDAISRCGVMLLNYSGSRKEVAEWIEKYYIRKRIKANDIEIGRHRRLVLSDISEQEAEKIYKAVLLLKTQNADNEKFIKCLD
;
A
#
# COMPACT_ATOMS: atom_id res chain seq x y z
N MET A 1 -10.81 -19.86 -17.08
CA MET A 1 -11.22 -19.10 -18.28
C MET A 1 -10.64 -19.66 -19.56
N ASN A 2 -11.47 -19.85 -20.60
CA ASN A 2 -10.99 -20.12 -21.97
C ASN A 2 -10.78 -18.77 -22.69
N THR A 3 -9.55 -18.28 -22.69
CA THR A 3 -9.21 -16.92 -23.18
C THR A 3 -9.55 -16.71 -24.64
N LYS A 4 -9.24 -17.69 -25.51
CA LYS A 4 -9.57 -17.60 -26.94
C LYS A 4 -11.06 -17.39 -27.15
N ARG A 5 -11.87 -18.21 -26.47
CA ARG A 5 -13.33 -18.15 -26.56
C ARG A 5 -13.87 -16.82 -26.04
N PHE A 6 -13.37 -16.36 -24.89
CA PHE A 6 -13.75 -15.07 -24.33
C PHE A 6 -13.53 -13.91 -25.31
N ILE A 7 -12.35 -13.86 -25.92
CA ILE A 7 -11.98 -12.79 -26.87
C ILE A 7 -12.84 -12.87 -28.13
N SER A 8 -12.98 -14.07 -28.71
CA SER A 8 -13.76 -14.25 -29.94
C SER A 8 -15.23 -13.89 -29.73
N GLU A 9 -15.84 -14.37 -28.64
CA GLU A 9 -17.24 -14.07 -28.34
C GLU A 9 -17.42 -12.57 -28.15
N PHE A 10 -16.61 -11.90 -27.31
CA PHE A 10 -16.75 -10.46 -27.05
C PHE A 10 -16.66 -9.59 -28.32
N LYS A 11 -15.80 -9.97 -29.28
CA LYS A 11 -15.62 -9.22 -30.53
C LYS A 11 -16.89 -9.20 -31.38
N GLU A 12 -17.64 -10.31 -31.41
CA GLU A 12 -18.88 -10.48 -32.18
C GLU A 12 -20.11 -9.81 -31.54
N LEU A 13 -20.08 -9.53 -30.23
CA LEU A 13 -21.23 -8.98 -29.52
C LEU A 13 -21.61 -7.55 -29.93
N SER A 14 -22.91 -7.24 -29.88
CA SER A 14 -23.43 -5.87 -29.98
C SER A 14 -23.15 -5.05 -28.71
N LYS A 15 -23.47 -3.75 -28.72
CA LYS A 15 -23.22 -2.86 -27.57
C LYS A 15 -23.97 -3.29 -26.29
N GLY A 16 -25.20 -3.78 -26.40
CA GLY A 16 -26.00 -4.22 -25.26
C GLY A 16 -25.43 -5.50 -24.65
N GLU A 17 -25.23 -6.51 -25.51
CA GLU A 17 -24.75 -7.83 -25.13
C GLU A 17 -23.35 -7.79 -24.50
N ARG A 18 -22.49 -6.85 -24.91
CA ARG A 18 -21.17 -6.68 -24.27
C ARG A 18 -21.25 -6.38 -22.78
N VAL A 19 -22.24 -5.61 -22.32
CA VAL A 19 -22.35 -5.27 -20.89
C VAL A 19 -22.77 -6.50 -20.09
N ASP A 20 -23.76 -7.23 -20.58
CA ASP A 20 -24.24 -8.47 -19.95
C ASP A 20 -23.14 -9.53 -19.95
N TYR A 21 -22.37 -9.61 -21.04
CA TYR A 21 -21.22 -10.51 -21.14
C TYR A 21 -20.13 -10.15 -20.12
N ILE A 22 -19.81 -8.87 -19.94
CA ILE A 22 -18.91 -8.42 -18.86
C ILE A 22 -19.50 -8.79 -17.51
N ALA A 23 -20.78 -8.50 -17.24
CA ALA A 23 -21.41 -8.79 -15.96
C ALA A 23 -21.29 -10.27 -15.56
N ASN A 24 -21.40 -11.18 -16.54
CA ASN A 24 -21.29 -12.62 -16.33
C ASN A 24 -19.85 -13.14 -16.16
N HIS A 25 -18.84 -12.42 -16.64
CA HIS A 25 -17.46 -12.94 -16.73
C HIS A 25 -16.41 -12.10 -16.02
N ILE A 26 -16.72 -10.87 -15.57
CA ILE A 26 -15.72 -9.94 -15.03
C ILE A 26 -14.99 -10.47 -13.81
N SER A 27 -15.68 -11.18 -12.90
CA SER A 27 -15.05 -11.80 -11.74
C SER A 27 -14.05 -12.88 -12.16
N GLU A 28 -14.45 -13.78 -13.08
CA GLU A 28 -13.56 -14.82 -13.61
C GLU A 28 -12.38 -14.20 -14.37
N LEU A 29 -12.63 -13.19 -15.20
CA LEU A 29 -11.60 -12.48 -15.96
C LEU A 29 -10.56 -11.84 -15.03
N VAL A 30 -11.01 -11.15 -13.99
CA VAL A 30 -10.13 -10.47 -13.01
C VAL A 30 -9.29 -11.49 -12.26
N ASP A 31 -9.90 -12.54 -11.71
CA ASP A 31 -9.15 -13.59 -10.99
C ASP A 31 -8.18 -14.33 -11.93
N TYR A 32 -8.58 -14.58 -13.19
CA TYR A 32 -7.73 -15.22 -14.18
C TYR A 32 -6.53 -14.35 -14.55
N MET A 33 -6.74 -13.07 -14.90
CA MET A 33 -5.69 -12.12 -15.26
C MET A 33 -4.64 -11.93 -14.15
N LEU A 34 -5.06 -11.99 -12.89
CA LEU A 34 -4.19 -11.85 -11.72
C LEU A 34 -3.52 -13.17 -11.29
N SER A 35 -3.88 -14.29 -11.93
CA SER A 35 -3.34 -15.61 -11.61
C SER A 35 -1.98 -15.89 -12.26
N SER A 36 -1.27 -16.90 -11.75
CA SER A 36 -0.07 -17.45 -12.41
C SER A 36 -0.36 -18.02 -13.80
N ASP A 37 -1.57 -18.53 -14.01
CA ASP A 37 -1.94 -19.27 -15.22
C ASP A 37 -2.01 -18.33 -16.43
N PHE A 38 -2.32 -17.06 -16.21
CA PHE A 38 -2.31 -16.05 -17.26
C PHE A 38 -0.90 -15.73 -17.76
N LYS A 39 0.13 -15.86 -16.91
CA LYS A 39 1.51 -15.51 -17.30
C LYS A 39 2.02 -16.30 -18.50
N ASN A 40 1.58 -17.55 -18.61
CA ASN A 40 1.96 -18.48 -19.67
C ASN A 40 0.86 -18.69 -20.72
N ASN A 41 -0.19 -17.84 -20.74
CA ASN A 41 -1.29 -18.01 -21.68
C ASN A 41 -0.87 -17.60 -23.10
N PRO A 42 -1.13 -18.44 -24.13
CA PRO A 42 -0.75 -18.15 -25.51
C PRO A 42 -1.53 -16.97 -26.14
N TYR A 43 -2.70 -16.64 -25.62
CA TYR A 43 -3.57 -15.52 -26.04
C TYR A 43 -3.44 -14.31 -25.11
N LYS A 44 -2.36 -14.22 -24.32
CA LYS A 44 -2.11 -13.11 -23.40
C LYS A 44 -2.12 -11.76 -24.11
N GLN A 45 -1.44 -11.67 -25.25
CA GLN A 45 -1.36 -10.42 -26.04
C GLN A 45 -2.73 -10.03 -26.60
N ASP A 46 -3.46 -10.97 -27.20
CA ASP A 46 -4.81 -10.71 -27.71
C ASP A 46 -5.77 -10.19 -26.62
N LEU A 47 -5.60 -10.68 -25.38
CA LEU A 47 -6.41 -10.21 -24.25
C LEU A 47 -6.02 -8.78 -23.84
N TYR A 48 -4.73 -8.44 -23.81
CA TYR A 48 -4.29 -7.05 -23.60
C TYR A 48 -4.80 -6.12 -24.70
N GLU A 49 -4.66 -6.51 -25.97
CA GLU A 49 -5.21 -5.75 -27.09
C GLU A 49 -6.72 -5.51 -26.91
N LEU A 50 -7.46 -6.54 -26.47
CA LEU A 50 -8.88 -6.41 -26.19
C LEU A 50 -9.17 -5.39 -25.08
N LEU A 51 -8.43 -5.44 -23.97
CA LEU A 51 -8.53 -4.49 -22.86
C LEU A 51 -8.27 -3.05 -23.35
N PHE A 52 -7.40 -2.87 -24.33
CA PHE A 52 -7.11 -1.59 -24.96
C PHE A 52 -7.99 -1.28 -26.18
N THR A 53 -9.21 -1.80 -26.23
CA THR A 53 -10.23 -1.33 -27.17
C THR A 53 -11.22 -0.37 -26.53
N LYS A 54 -11.60 0.69 -27.25
CA LYS A 54 -12.69 1.61 -26.84
C LYS A 54 -14.00 0.87 -26.54
N LYS A 55 -14.27 -0.24 -27.25
CA LYS A 55 -15.47 -1.07 -27.07
C LYS A 55 -15.46 -1.77 -25.71
N PHE A 56 -14.33 -2.38 -25.33
CA PHE A 56 -14.17 -3.05 -24.05
C PHE A 56 -14.21 -2.07 -22.87
N ALA A 57 -13.41 -1.00 -22.92
CA ALA A 57 -13.37 0.00 -21.85
C ALA A 57 -14.75 0.65 -21.61
N LYS A 58 -15.50 0.96 -22.67
CA LYS A 58 -16.89 1.47 -22.54
C LYS A 58 -17.85 0.44 -21.93
N ALA A 59 -17.68 -0.85 -22.22
CA ALA A 59 -18.49 -1.91 -21.63
C ALA A 59 -18.21 -2.03 -20.13
N ILE A 60 -16.94 -2.03 -19.71
CA ILE A 60 -16.55 -1.99 -18.28
C ILE A 60 -17.13 -0.74 -17.60
N LYS A 61 -16.98 0.46 -18.19
CA LYS A 61 -17.53 1.71 -17.62
C LYS A 61 -19.04 1.66 -17.43
N LYS A 62 -19.77 1.04 -18.37
CA LYS A 62 -21.22 0.87 -18.22
C LYS A 62 -21.54 -0.17 -17.16
N TYR A 63 -20.80 -1.28 -17.11
CA TYR A 63 -20.92 -2.30 -16.08
C TYR A 63 -20.73 -1.71 -14.67
N THR A 64 -19.65 -0.95 -14.41
CA THR A 64 -19.37 -0.41 -13.07
C THR A 64 -20.36 0.66 -12.60
N LYS A 65 -21.19 1.20 -13.50
CA LYS A 65 -22.30 2.10 -13.14
C LYS A 65 -23.58 1.36 -12.78
N THR A 66 -23.71 0.10 -13.19
CA THR A 66 -24.94 -0.69 -13.07
C THR A 66 -24.79 -1.82 -12.04
N TYR A 67 -23.60 -2.35 -11.87
CA TYR A 67 -23.30 -3.50 -11.02
C TYR A 67 -22.17 -3.17 -10.05
N ASP A 68 -22.15 -3.87 -8.91
CA ASP A 68 -21.03 -3.81 -7.98
C ASP A 68 -19.80 -4.49 -8.61
N ALA A 69 -18.79 -3.68 -8.91
CA ALA A 69 -17.56 -4.15 -9.50
C ALA A 69 -16.69 -4.91 -8.47
N PRO A 70 -16.00 -5.98 -8.86
CA PRO A 70 -15.07 -6.65 -7.96
C PRO A 70 -13.92 -5.70 -7.59
N ALA A 71 -13.58 -5.62 -6.30
CA ALA A 71 -12.52 -4.71 -5.82
C ALA A 71 -11.16 -4.92 -6.54
N LYS A 72 -10.87 -6.16 -6.92
CA LYS A 72 -9.66 -6.55 -7.68
C LYS A 72 -9.60 -5.96 -9.10
N LEU A 73 -10.71 -5.43 -9.63
CA LEU A 73 -10.74 -4.72 -10.91
C LEU A 73 -9.81 -3.50 -10.92
N VAL A 74 -9.64 -2.84 -9.77
CA VAL A 74 -8.70 -1.73 -9.60
C VAL A 74 -7.29 -2.15 -9.95
N SER A 75 -6.82 -3.26 -9.35
CA SER A 75 -5.47 -3.80 -9.62
C SER A 75 -5.32 -4.24 -11.08
N LEU A 76 -6.34 -4.88 -11.65
CA LEU A 76 -6.32 -5.27 -13.06
C LEU A 76 -6.12 -4.06 -13.98
N ILE A 77 -6.87 -2.98 -13.77
CA ILE A 77 -6.79 -1.78 -14.59
C ILE A 77 -5.42 -1.12 -14.47
N ILE A 78 -4.89 -0.97 -13.24
CA ILE A 78 -3.58 -0.36 -13.00
C ILE A 78 -2.47 -1.19 -13.65
N ASP A 79 -2.47 -2.51 -13.44
CA ASP A 79 -1.48 -3.40 -14.03
C ASP A 79 -1.56 -3.36 -15.56
N SER A 80 -2.77 -3.27 -16.13
CA SER A 80 -2.95 -3.14 -17.57
C SER A 80 -2.38 -1.82 -18.10
N ILE A 81 -2.68 -0.69 -17.47
CA ILE A 81 -2.13 0.62 -17.87
C ILE A 81 -0.60 0.62 -17.79
N ALA A 82 -0.03 0.02 -16.74
CA ALA A 82 1.41 -0.07 -16.55
C ALA A 82 2.12 -0.93 -17.62
N THR A 83 1.41 -1.79 -18.33
CA THR A 83 1.97 -2.59 -19.44
C THR A 83 2.03 -1.85 -20.77
N VAL A 84 1.41 -0.67 -20.90
CA VAL A 84 1.44 0.12 -22.14
C VAL A 84 2.80 0.82 -22.27
N PRO A 85 3.59 0.54 -23.32
CA PRO A 85 4.84 1.25 -23.59
C PRO A 85 4.60 2.76 -23.65
N SER A 86 5.54 3.57 -23.13
CA SER A 86 5.41 5.03 -23.10
C SER A 86 5.16 5.65 -24.47
N GLU A 87 5.65 5.01 -25.54
CA GLU A 87 5.50 5.44 -26.94
C GLU A 87 4.07 5.24 -27.46
N GLU A 88 3.31 4.28 -26.92
CA GLU A 88 1.94 3.95 -27.33
C GLU A 88 0.86 4.62 -26.44
N GLN A 89 1.28 5.36 -25.41
CA GLN A 89 0.36 6.04 -24.49
C GLN A 89 -0.44 7.16 -25.15
N ALA A 90 0.10 7.80 -26.19
CA ALA A 90 -0.61 8.84 -26.94
C ALA A 90 -1.85 8.27 -27.65
N ASP A 91 -1.71 7.11 -28.31
CA ASP A 91 -2.77 6.45 -29.07
C ASP A 91 -3.82 5.80 -28.16
N THR A 92 -3.43 5.45 -26.93
CA THR A 92 -4.31 4.82 -25.93
C THR A 92 -4.88 5.80 -24.91
N ARG A 93 -4.58 7.11 -25.00
CA ARG A 93 -4.98 8.15 -24.03
C ARG A 93 -6.48 8.20 -23.76
N ASP A 94 -7.31 8.09 -24.81
CA ASP A 94 -8.78 8.06 -24.66
C ASP A 94 -9.24 6.87 -23.80
N ILE A 95 -8.58 5.72 -23.94
CA ILE A 95 -8.92 4.49 -23.22
C ILE A 95 -8.42 4.59 -21.77
N ILE A 96 -7.20 5.10 -21.57
CA ILE A 96 -6.67 5.39 -20.23
C ILE A 96 -7.62 6.34 -19.48
N THR A 97 -8.13 7.37 -20.16
CA THR A 97 -9.10 8.31 -19.57
C THR A 97 -10.38 7.59 -19.11
N ILE A 98 -10.91 6.68 -19.93
CA ILE A 98 -12.07 5.85 -19.56
C ILE A 98 -11.75 4.98 -18.35
N TYR A 99 -10.56 4.39 -18.29
CA TYR A 99 -10.14 3.58 -17.14
C TYR A 99 -9.96 4.39 -15.87
N VAL A 100 -9.44 5.62 -15.94
CA VAL A 100 -9.39 6.53 -14.79
C VAL A 100 -10.79 6.84 -14.26
N GLU A 101 -11.78 7.06 -15.13
CA GLU A 101 -13.17 7.24 -14.71
C GLU A 101 -13.77 5.98 -14.06
N ILE A 102 -13.42 4.79 -14.56
CA ILE A 102 -13.81 3.51 -13.95
C ILE A 102 -13.20 3.41 -12.55
N LEU A 103 -11.90 3.68 -12.40
CA LEU A 103 -11.20 3.64 -11.12
C LEU A 103 -11.86 4.58 -10.11
N ARG A 104 -12.23 5.80 -10.52
CA ARG A 104 -12.99 6.74 -9.68
C ARG A 104 -14.31 6.14 -9.22
N THR A 105 -15.11 5.65 -10.16
CA THR A 105 -16.41 5.03 -9.87
C THR A 105 -16.31 3.88 -8.87
N VAL A 106 -15.29 3.01 -9.01
CA VAL A 106 -15.09 1.85 -8.15
C VAL A 106 -14.57 2.24 -6.76
N LEU A 107 -13.74 3.29 -6.67
CA LEU A 107 -13.09 3.69 -5.44
C LEU A 107 -13.85 4.78 -4.66
N ASP A 108 -14.76 5.53 -5.27
CA ASP A 108 -15.43 6.71 -4.69
C ASP A 108 -15.96 6.46 -3.26
N LYS A 109 -16.68 5.35 -3.05
CA LYS A 109 -17.22 4.99 -1.73
C LYS A 109 -16.10 4.77 -0.69
N ARG A 110 -15.02 4.11 -1.09
CA ARG A 110 -13.86 3.83 -0.23
C ARG A 110 -13.08 5.11 0.06
N VAL A 111 -12.87 5.94 -0.96
CA VAL A 111 -12.22 7.25 -0.83
C VAL A 111 -12.98 8.13 0.14
N SER A 112 -14.30 8.30 -0.05
CA SER A 112 -15.13 9.09 0.87
C SER A 112 -15.05 8.61 2.32
N ARG A 113 -15.04 7.29 2.53
CA ARG A 113 -14.88 6.69 3.87
C ARG A 113 -13.52 7.00 4.48
N VAL A 114 -12.43 6.81 3.72
CA VAL A 114 -11.06 7.12 4.17
C VAL A 114 -10.93 8.60 4.48
N MET A 115 -11.42 9.50 3.62
CA MET A 115 -11.41 10.94 3.84
C MET A 115 -12.13 11.30 5.15
N LYS A 116 -13.32 10.75 5.39
CA LYS A 116 -14.10 11.03 6.61
C LYS A 116 -13.36 10.57 7.88
N VAL A 117 -12.68 9.43 7.83
CA VAL A 117 -11.97 8.86 8.98
C VAL A 117 -10.66 9.59 9.26
N THR A 118 -9.90 9.89 8.21
CA THR A 118 -8.53 10.41 8.30
C THR A 118 -8.44 11.93 8.24
N GLY A 119 -9.40 12.59 7.59
CA GLY A 119 -9.33 14.02 7.27
C GLY A 119 -8.38 14.35 6.11
N LEU A 120 -7.87 13.34 5.41
CA LEU A 120 -6.97 13.52 4.26
C LEU A 120 -7.74 14.00 3.01
N PRO A 121 -7.07 14.74 2.11
CA PRO A 121 -7.68 15.16 0.86
C PRO A 121 -7.92 13.96 -0.08
N GLU A 122 -8.88 14.16 -1.00
CA GLU A 122 -9.39 13.14 -1.89
C GLU A 122 -8.31 12.48 -2.76
N TYR A 123 -7.43 13.29 -3.37
CA TYR A 123 -6.38 12.81 -4.27
C TYR A 123 -5.36 11.89 -3.57
N ILE A 124 -5.06 12.14 -2.29
CA ILE A 124 -4.19 11.27 -1.48
C ILE A 124 -4.88 9.95 -1.19
N CYS A 125 -6.15 10.00 -0.80
CA CYS A 125 -6.95 8.80 -0.54
C CYS A 125 -7.03 7.92 -1.78
N TYR A 126 -7.25 8.52 -2.95
CA TYR A 126 -7.17 7.83 -4.24
C TYR A 126 -5.82 7.17 -4.46
N ASN A 127 -4.73 7.93 -4.33
CA ASN A 127 -3.39 7.43 -4.58
C ASN A 127 -3.06 6.19 -3.73
N VAL A 128 -3.42 6.22 -2.45
CA VAL A 128 -3.21 5.11 -1.52
C VAL A 128 -4.10 3.91 -1.87
N LEU A 129 -5.38 4.13 -2.16
CA LEU A 129 -6.35 3.06 -2.41
C LEU A 129 -6.17 2.35 -3.76
N LEU A 130 -5.52 2.99 -4.73
CA LEU A 130 -5.19 2.37 -6.02
C LEU A 130 -4.39 1.05 -5.85
N ASP A 131 -3.49 0.98 -4.86
CA ASP A 131 -2.66 -0.22 -4.67
C ASP A 131 -3.21 -1.20 -3.64
N CYS A 132 -4.36 -0.89 -3.04
CA CYS A 132 -4.86 -1.61 -1.88
C CYS A 132 -6.23 -2.25 -2.15
N PRO A 133 -6.34 -3.59 -2.16
CA PRO A 133 -7.63 -4.25 -2.24
C PRO A 133 -8.43 -4.00 -0.96
N GLU A 134 -9.72 -4.31 -1.01
CA GLU A 134 -10.65 -4.04 0.08
C GLU A 134 -10.52 -5.01 1.27
N THR A 135 -9.81 -6.14 1.09
CA THR A 135 -9.75 -7.25 2.05
C THR A 135 -8.34 -7.74 2.31
N VAL A 136 -7.36 -6.83 2.47
CA VAL A 136 -5.96 -7.20 2.74
C VAL A 136 -5.85 -8.15 3.94
N ASP A 137 -6.59 -7.88 5.00
CA ASP A 137 -6.67 -8.70 6.21
C ASP A 137 -7.13 -10.16 5.99
N LYS A 138 -7.90 -10.42 4.94
CA LYS A 138 -8.35 -11.78 4.56
C LYS A 138 -7.38 -12.51 3.64
N GLU A 139 -6.37 -11.82 3.11
CA GLU A 139 -5.38 -12.42 2.21
C GLU A 139 -4.36 -13.29 2.97
N LYS A 140 -3.67 -14.17 2.23
CA LYS A 140 -2.54 -14.95 2.78
C LYS A 140 -1.44 -14.02 3.29
N THR A 141 -0.71 -14.43 4.33
CA THR A 141 0.33 -13.60 4.96
C THR A 141 1.38 -13.03 4.00
N SER A 142 1.82 -13.80 3.01
CA SER A 142 2.78 -13.32 2.00
C SER A 142 2.21 -12.16 1.16
N VAL A 143 0.93 -12.25 0.79
CA VAL A 143 0.21 -11.24 0.02
C VAL A 143 -0.05 -9.99 0.87
N GLN A 144 -0.38 -10.16 2.16
CA GLN A 144 -0.49 -9.05 3.11
C GLN A 144 0.77 -8.19 3.14
N PHE A 145 1.96 -8.80 3.27
CA PHE A 145 3.22 -8.06 3.26
C PHE A 145 3.49 -7.32 1.95
N THR A 146 3.05 -7.85 0.81
CA THR A 146 3.13 -7.16 -0.48
C THR A 146 2.32 -5.87 -0.47
N TYR A 147 1.08 -5.89 0.03
CA TYR A 147 0.23 -4.70 0.11
C TYR A 147 0.71 -3.69 1.15
N ILE A 148 1.13 -4.15 2.33
CA ILE A 148 1.76 -3.30 3.35
C ILE A 148 2.94 -2.55 2.75
N LYS A 149 3.85 -3.27 2.06
CA LYS A 149 5.02 -2.66 1.41
C LYS A 149 4.63 -1.62 0.37
N ARG A 150 3.62 -1.88 -0.47
CA ARG A 150 3.14 -0.93 -1.49
C ARG A 150 2.60 0.35 -0.87
N VAL A 151 1.68 0.21 0.10
CA VAL A 151 1.07 1.36 0.79
C VAL A 151 2.10 2.19 1.52
N ILE A 152 2.99 1.57 2.30
CA ILE A 152 4.02 2.30 3.07
C ILE A 152 4.99 3.04 2.13
N ARG A 153 5.43 2.42 1.04
CA ARG A 153 6.32 3.07 0.08
C ARG A 153 5.66 4.22 -0.67
N LYS A 154 4.36 4.13 -0.97
CA LYS A 154 3.61 5.25 -1.55
C LYS A 154 3.59 6.47 -0.64
N LEU A 155 3.47 6.26 0.67
CA LEU A 155 3.48 7.37 1.62
C LEU A 155 4.82 8.12 1.59
N TYR A 156 5.95 7.44 1.39
CA TYR A 156 7.27 8.10 1.34
C TYR A 156 7.42 9.14 0.23
N ILE A 157 6.69 8.98 -0.87
CA ILE A 157 6.73 9.88 -2.03
C ILE A 157 5.48 10.74 -2.14
N ILE A 158 4.61 10.75 -1.12
CA ILE A 158 3.35 11.51 -1.17
C ILE A 158 3.60 13.04 -1.18
N GLY A 159 4.77 13.48 -0.70
CA GLY A 159 5.18 14.89 -0.76
C GLY A 159 5.21 15.41 -2.20
N ASP A 160 5.77 14.64 -3.12
CA ASP A 160 5.87 14.96 -4.54
C ASP A 160 4.47 15.11 -5.18
N LEU A 161 3.51 14.31 -4.73
CA LEU A 161 2.12 14.41 -5.17
C LEU A 161 1.46 15.72 -4.69
N ILE A 162 1.66 16.08 -3.42
CA ILE A 162 1.09 17.32 -2.86
C ILE A 162 1.69 18.54 -3.55
N ASP A 163 3.01 18.54 -3.76
CA ASP A 163 3.71 19.61 -4.47
C ASP A 163 3.27 19.71 -5.94
N GLY A 164 2.90 18.58 -6.55
CA GLY A 164 2.34 18.52 -7.90
C GLY A 164 0.94 19.10 -8.03
N GLU A 165 0.04 18.77 -7.10
CA GLU A 165 -1.39 19.11 -7.14
C GLU A 165 -1.69 20.53 -6.64
N CYS A 166 -0.91 21.05 -5.69
CA CYS A 166 -1.18 22.32 -5.03
C CYS A 166 -0.24 23.46 -5.46
N LYS A 167 0.39 23.36 -6.64
CA LYS A 167 1.38 24.33 -7.18
C LYS A 167 0.97 25.80 -7.07
N ASP A 168 -0.33 26.08 -7.16
CA ASP A 168 -0.87 27.44 -7.18
C ASP A 168 -1.45 27.89 -5.81
N ASN A 169 -1.40 27.05 -4.77
CA ASN A 169 -1.96 27.36 -3.44
C ASN A 169 -1.07 26.83 -2.29
N ILE A 170 -0.13 27.68 -1.86
CA ILE A 170 0.86 27.37 -0.81
C ILE A 170 0.22 26.99 0.53
N GLU A 171 -0.87 27.66 0.94
CA GLU A 171 -1.52 27.39 2.22
C GLU A 171 -2.23 26.02 2.22
N ALA A 172 -2.85 25.65 1.09
CA ALA A 172 -3.39 24.31 0.91
C ALA A 172 -2.29 23.25 0.93
N CYS A 173 -1.14 23.49 0.26
CA CYS A 173 0.02 22.58 0.33
C CYS A 173 0.44 22.33 1.77
N LYS A 174 0.55 23.40 2.56
CA LYS A 174 1.04 23.32 3.95
C LYS A 174 0.08 22.50 4.81
N LYS A 175 -1.22 22.78 4.73
CA LYS A 175 -2.25 22.03 5.46
C LYS A 175 -2.24 20.55 5.10
N ASP A 176 -2.15 20.23 3.81
CA ASP A 176 -2.13 18.84 3.36
C ASP A 176 -0.85 18.13 3.82
N LYS A 177 0.30 18.79 3.74
CA LYS A 177 1.59 18.31 4.25
C LYS A 177 1.54 17.99 5.75
N GLU A 178 0.99 18.89 6.56
CA GLU A 178 0.81 18.68 8.00
C GLU A 178 -0.17 17.53 8.31
N ALA A 179 -1.25 17.42 7.54
CA ALA A 179 -2.23 16.35 7.74
C ALA A 179 -1.63 14.96 7.43
N VAL A 180 -0.81 14.84 6.39
CA VAL A 180 -0.24 13.55 5.97
C VAL A 180 0.93 13.11 6.82
N THR A 181 1.67 14.03 7.45
CA THR A 181 2.78 13.70 8.37
C THR A 181 2.32 13.55 9.82
N SER A 182 1.02 13.71 10.09
CA SER A 182 0.44 13.49 11.42
C SER A 182 0.35 12.00 11.76
N THR A 183 1.07 11.56 12.81
CA THR A 183 1.05 10.16 13.29
C THR A 183 -0.38 9.66 13.60
N PRO A 184 -1.27 10.41 14.29
CA PRO A 184 -2.66 10.00 14.47
C PRO A 184 -3.42 9.78 13.14
N THR A 185 -3.22 10.65 12.16
CA THR A 185 -3.86 10.54 10.84
C THR A 185 -3.38 9.30 10.09
N LEU A 186 -2.06 9.09 10.06
CA LEU A 186 -1.45 7.92 9.43
C LEU A 186 -1.88 6.60 10.08
N LEU A 187 -2.00 6.55 11.41
CA LEU A 187 -2.53 5.35 12.10
C LEU A 187 -3.95 5.02 11.67
N LYS A 188 -4.82 6.04 11.56
CA LYS A 188 -6.18 5.87 11.05
C LYS A 188 -6.18 5.39 9.60
N LEU A 189 -5.33 5.99 8.76
CA LEU A 189 -5.20 5.61 7.35
C LEU A 189 -4.78 4.15 7.20
N LEU A 190 -3.73 3.73 7.91
CA LEU A 190 -3.21 2.35 7.83
C LEU A 190 -4.25 1.33 8.28
N ARG A 191 -5.00 1.60 9.37
CA ARG A 191 -6.09 0.72 9.83
C ARG A 191 -7.23 0.64 8.83
N GLU A 192 -7.63 1.78 8.28
CA GLU A 192 -8.76 1.86 7.35
C GLU A 192 -8.44 1.20 5.99
N VAL A 193 -7.21 1.32 5.53
CA VAL A 193 -6.76 0.81 4.22
C VAL A 193 -6.37 -0.66 4.30
N LEU A 194 -5.62 -1.07 5.33
CA LEU A 194 -5.04 -2.41 5.41
C LEU A 194 -5.84 -3.37 6.31
N GLY A 195 -6.70 -2.85 7.21
CA GLY A 195 -7.45 -3.63 8.18
C GLY A 195 -6.76 -3.76 9.54
N ASN A 196 -7.54 -3.92 10.62
CA ASN A 196 -7.01 -3.97 11.98
C ASN A 196 -6.15 -5.22 12.26
N ASP A 197 -6.51 -6.35 11.66
CA ASP A 197 -5.90 -7.66 11.95
C ASP A 197 -4.47 -7.81 11.38
N VAL A 198 -4.01 -6.84 10.58
CA VAL A 198 -2.65 -6.83 10.01
C VAL A 198 -1.73 -5.79 10.67
N MET A 199 -2.20 -5.05 11.68
CA MET A 199 -1.44 -3.94 12.28
C MET A 199 -0.12 -4.37 12.93
N GLU A 200 -0.03 -5.57 13.50
CA GLU A 200 1.25 -6.11 14.00
C GLU A 200 2.26 -6.35 12.86
N LYS A 201 1.77 -6.79 11.69
CA LYS A 201 2.59 -6.97 10.49
C LYS A 201 3.04 -5.63 9.92
N VAL A 202 2.16 -4.62 9.97
CA VAL A 202 2.49 -3.23 9.60
C VAL A 202 3.57 -2.66 10.51
N ALA A 203 3.41 -2.79 11.83
CA ALA A 203 4.43 -2.39 12.81
C ALA A 203 5.77 -3.08 12.50
N SER A 204 5.73 -4.39 12.26
CA SER A 204 6.93 -5.16 11.95
C SER A 204 7.60 -4.72 10.66
N PHE A 205 6.83 -4.46 9.61
CA PHE A 205 7.37 -3.98 8.34
C PHE A 205 8.06 -2.63 8.51
N ILE A 206 7.41 -1.67 9.18
CA ILE A 206 7.92 -0.33 9.43
C ILE A 206 9.19 -0.36 10.27
N LEU A 207 9.13 -0.98 11.45
CA LEU A 207 10.19 -0.92 12.45
C LEU A 207 11.44 -1.69 12.03
N LEU A 208 11.26 -2.74 11.22
CA LEU A 208 12.36 -3.54 10.68
C LEU A 208 12.78 -3.08 9.29
N GLU A 209 12.25 -1.98 8.76
CA GLU A 209 12.69 -1.45 7.47
C GLU A 209 14.15 -1.00 7.53
N ASN A 210 14.88 -1.16 6.42
CA ASN A 210 16.27 -0.74 6.32
C ASN A 210 16.33 0.81 6.35
N ALA A 211 17.09 1.40 7.28
CA ALA A 211 17.25 2.85 7.38
C ALA A 211 17.97 3.48 6.18
N GLU A 212 18.65 2.72 5.31
CA GLU A 212 19.13 3.22 4.02
C GLU A 212 17.96 3.73 3.15
N ASN A 213 16.74 3.19 3.34
CA ASN A 213 15.54 3.71 2.67
C ASN A 213 15.16 5.13 3.14
N ARG A 214 15.73 5.63 4.25
CA ARG A 214 15.59 7.03 4.66
C ARG A 214 16.16 7.97 3.60
N LYS A 215 17.28 7.59 2.97
CA LYS A 215 17.89 8.38 1.90
C LYS A 215 16.97 8.51 0.68
N ILE A 216 16.22 7.45 0.34
CA ILE A 216 15.20 7.52 -0.71
C ILE A 216 14.20 8.63 -0.37
N CYS A 217 13.77 8.73 0.88
CA CYS A 217 12.82 9.76 1.31
C CYS A 217 13.44 11.16 1.27
N GLU A 218 14.71 11.30 1.65
CA GLU A 218 15.49 12.55 1.55
C GLU A 218 15.61 13.04 0.10
N ASP A 219 15.89 12.12 -0.82
CA ASP A 219 16.10 12.44 -2.24
C ASP A 219 14.80 12.90 -2.94
N HIS A 220 13.62 12.58 -2.39
CA HIS A 220 12.32 12.93 -2.96
C HIS A 220 11.83 14.32 -2.50
N SER A 221 11.80 14.60 -1.19
CA SER A 221 11.42 15.92 -0.65
C SER A 221 11.68 16.04 0.86
N ASP A 222 11.74 17.27 1.38
CA ASP A 222 11.74 17.53 2.84
C ASP A 222 10.54 16.88 3.56
N ILE A 223 9.42 16.73 2.85
CA ILE A 223 8.23 16.02 3.34
C ILE A 223 8.45 14.51 3.40
N GLY A 224 9.24 13.95 2.50
CA GLY A 224 9.65 12.55 2.56
C GLY A 224 10.33 12.22 3.89
N LEU A 225 11.23 13.08 4.37
CA LEU A 225 11.86 12.94 5.68
C LEU A 225 10.85 13.00 6.83
N GLN A 226 9.97 14.01 6.84
CA GLN A 226 8.95 14.13 7.88
C GLN A 226 8.02 12.91 7.89
N MET A 227 7.69 12.38 6.72
CA MET A 227 6.91 11.16 6.57
C MET A 227 7.66 9.93 7.09
N TRP A 228 8.97 9.86 6.85
CA TRP A 228 9.82 8.84 7.47
C TRP A 228 9.73 8.92 9.00
N ASP A 229 9.83 10.08 9.62
CA ASP A 229 9.73 10.15 11.08
C ASP A 229 8.32 9.82 11.58
N ALA A 230 7.29 10.32 10.89
CA ALA A 230 5.89 10.09 11.24
C ALA A 230 5.49 8.61 11.18
N ILE A 231 5.89 7.90 10.11
CA ILE A 231 5.62 6.47 9.97
C ILE A 231 6.45 5.65 10.97
N SER A 232 7.68 6.09 11.35
CA SER A 232 8.44 5.45 12.44
C SER A 232 7.62 5.43 13.72
N ARG A 233 7.06 6.59 14.09
CA ARG A 233 6.21 6.76 15.27
C ARG A 233 4.95 5.90 15.17
N CYS A 234 4.33 5.79 13.98
CA CYS A 234 3.23 4.86 13.78
C CYS A 234 3.63 3.42 14.12
N GLY A 235 4.79 2.95 13.63
CA GLY A 235 5.31 1.62 13.93
C GLY A 235 5.49 1.38 15.44
N VAL A 236 6.09 2.34 16.13
CA VAL A 236 6.28 2.30 17.59
C VAL A 236 4.93 2.25 18.31
N MET A 237 3.99 3.12 17.96
CA MET A 237 2.66 3.13 18.57
C MET A 237 1.88 1.83 18.31
N LEU A 238 1.93 1.29 17.09
CA LEU A 238 1.28 0.02 16.77
C LEU A 238 1.85 -1.14 17.58
N LEU A 239 3.17 -1.23 17.72
CA LEU A 239 3.81 -2.24 18.57
C LEU A 239 3.47 -2.01 20.05
N ASN A 240 3.44 -0.77 20.54
CA ASN A 240 3.08 -0.46 21.92
C ASN A 240 1.61 -0.83 22.25
N TYR A 241 0.72 -0.69 21.27
CA TYR A 241 -0.67 -1.12 21.40
C TYR A 241 -0.87 -2.62 21.16
N SER A 242 0.14 -3.33 20.65
CA SER A 242 0.08 -4.78 20.48
C SER A 242 0.21 -5.50 21.82
N GLY A 243 -0.63 -6.53 22.01
CA GLY A 243 -0.55 -7.51 23.09
C GLY A 243 -0.22 -6.96 24.50
N SER A 244 0.40 -7.84 25.27
CA SER A 244 0.98 -7.61 26.58
C SER A 244 2.45 -7.18 26.46
N ARG A 245 3.00 -6.60 27.53
CA ARG A 245 4.43 -6.28 27.63
C ARG A 245 5.33 -7.48 27.32
N LYS A 246 4.90 -8.69 27.71
CA LYS A 246 5.69 -9.91 27.49
C LYS A 246 5.76 -10.26 26.01
N GLU A 247 4.63 -10.18 25.31
CA GLU A 247 4.57 -10.41 23.86
C GLU A 247 5.40 -9.36 23.10
N VAL A 248 5.39 -8.10 23.54
CA VAL A 248 6.27 -7.05 23.00
C VAL A 248 7.76 -7.40 23.22
N ALA A 249 8.12 -7.89 24.41
CA ALA A 249 9.50 -8.32 24.69
C ALA A 249 9.93 -9.50 23.80
N GLU A 250 9.07 -10.52 23.67
CA GLU A 250 9.31 -11.67 22.80
C GLU A 250 9.46 -11.24 21.33
N TRP A 251 8.65 -10.27 20.88
CA TRP A 251 8.76 -9.68 19.55
C TRP A 251 10.10 -8.99 19.33
N ILE A 252 10.51 -8.11 20.26
CA ILE A 252 11.79 -7.39 20.19
C ILE A 252 12.96 -8.37 20.16
N GLU A 253 12.95 -9.36 21.05
CA GLU A 253 14.00 -10.38 21.09
C GLU A 253 14.09 -11.13 19.76
N LYS A 254 12.96 -11.66 19.27
CA LYS A 254 12.90 -12.52 18.09
C LYS A 254 13.22 -11.79 16.80
N TYR A 255 12.64 -10.61 16.59
CA TYR A 255 12.67 -9.94 15.29
C TYR A 255 13.68 -8.81 15.19
N TYR A 256 14.08 -8.20 16.32
CA TYR A 256 15.07 -7.14 16.36
C TYR A 256 16.44 -7.67 16.84
N ILE A 257 16.55 -8.13 18.08
CA ILE A 257 17.84 -8.51 18.71
C ILE A 257 18.48 -9.69 17.96
N ARG A 258 17.78 -10.81 17.79
CA ARG A 258 18.34 -12.01 17.12
C ARG A 258 18.77 -11.73 15.67
N LYS A 259 18.06 -10.86 14.96
CA LYS A 259 18.44 -10.47 13.59
C LYS A 259 19.73 -9.66 13.58
N ARG A 260 19.89 -8.72 14.52
CA ARG A 260 21.13 -7.93 14.66
C ARG A 260 22.32 -8.79 15.08
N ILE A 261 22.11 -9.77 15.98
CA ILE A 261 23.12 -10.78 16.31
C ILE A 261 23.56 -11.55 15.07
N LYS A 262 22.60 -12.10 14.29
CA LYS A 262 22.90 -12.87 13.09
C LYS A 262 23.65 -12.05 12.02
N ALA A 263 23.38 -10.75 11.94
CA ALA A 263 24.05 -9.84 11.03
C ALA A 263 25.41 -9.33 11.54
N ASN A 264 25.79 -9.64 12.79
CA ASN A 264 26.94 -9.10 13.49
C ASN A 264 26.95 -7.54 13.55
N ASP A 265 25.77 -6.94 13.65
CA ASP A 265 25.54 -5.48 13.63
C ASP A 265 25.76 -4.81 15.01
N ILE A 266 26.91 -5.07 15.64
CA ILE A 266 27.27 -4.56 16.97
C ILE A 266 27.77 -3.11 16.91
N GLU A 267 28.62 -2.77 15.93
CA GLU A 267 29.31 -1.45 15.87
C GLU A 267 28.85 -0.55 14.71
N ILE A 268 28.22 -1.10 13.67
CA ILE A 268 28.00 -0.37 12.41
C ILE A 268 26.66 0.38 12.40
N GLY A 269 25.79 0.19 13.39
CA GLY A 269 24.50 0.86 13.42
C GLY A 269 23.72 0.68 12.11
N ARG A 270 23.85 -0.48 11.43
CA ARG A 270 23.15 -0.73 10.17
C ARG A 270 21.66 -0.87 10.42
N HIS A 271 21.04 0.30 10.40
CA HIS A 271 19.93 0.63 9.55
C HIS A 271 18.66 -0.16 9.81
N ARG A 272 18.19 -0.25 11.05
CA ARG A 272 16.75 -0.50 11.29
C ARG A 272 16.13 0.78 11.82
N ARG A 273 14.89 1.03 11.41
CA ARG A 273 14.15 2.23 11.79
C ARG A 273 13.90 2.34 13.30
N LEU A 274 13.75 1.21 13.98
CA LEU A 274 13.60 1.16 15.43
C LEU A 274 14.93 1.36 16.15
N VAL A 275 15.01 2.42 16.96
CA VAL A 275 16.13 2.70 17.87
C VAL A 275 15.62 2.55 19.30
N LEU A 276 15.99 1.47 19.98
CA LEU A 276 15.45 1.14 21.30
C LEU A 276 15.97 2.03 22.44
N SER A 277 17.11 2.71 22.25
CA SER A 277 17.68 3.66 23.22
C SER A 277 16.84 4.92 23.36
N ASP A 278 16.16 5.33 22.28
CA ASP A 278 15.51 6.64 22.19
C ASP A 278 14.05 6.59 22.67
N ILE A 279 13.53 5.39 22.94
CA ILE A 279 12.14 5.20 23.34
C ILE A 279 11.96 5.56 24.81
N SER A 280 11.14 6.57 25.06
CA SER A 280 10.76 6.98 26.41
C SER A 280 9.52 6.22 26.92
N GLU A 281 9.37 6.11 28.24
CA GLU A 281 8.17 5.53 28.87
C GLU A 281 6.89 6.33 28.53
N GLN A 282 7.02 7.66 28.39
CA GLN A 282 5.91 8.55 28.05
C GLN A 282 5.39 8.32 26.63
N GLU A 283 6.29 8.03 25.69
CA GLU A 283 5.93 7.77 24.28
C GLU A 283 5.40 6.35 24.08
N ALA A 284 6.07 5.35 24.66
CA ALA A 284 5.73 3.94 24.45
C ALA A 284 6.03 3.06 25.67
N GLU A 285 5.22 3.21 26.72
CA GLU A 285 5.34 2.52 28.01
C GLU A 285 5.61 1.02 27.92
N LYS A 286 4.86 0.26 27.09
CA LYS A 286 5.05 -1.20 27.02
C LYS A 286 6.37 -1.56 26.37
N ILE A 287 6.78 -0.83 25.33
CA ILE A 287 8.06 -1.05 24.66
C ILE A 287 9.20 -0.72 25.61
N TYR A 288 9.13 0.42 26.29
CA TYR A 288 10.12 0.81 27.29
C TYR A 288 10.27 -0.26 28.39
N LYS A 289 9.16 -0.72 28.97
CA LYS A 289 9.18 -1.77 30.00
C LYS A 289 9.64 -3.12 29.47
N ALA A 290 9.36 -3.45 28.21
CA ALA A 290 9.87 -4.65 27.55
C ALA A 290 11.40 -4.58 27.33
N VAL A 291 11.91 -3.41 26.94
CA VAL A 291 13.35 -3.15 26.81
C VAL A 291 14.06 -3.31 28.15
N LEU A 292 13.51 -2.75 29.24
CA LEU A 292 14.06 -2.93 30.59
C LEU A 292 14.08 -4.41 31.02
N LEU A 293 13.01 -5.15 30.73
CA LEU A 293 12.94 -6.59 31.00
C LEU A 293 14.02 -7.36 30.23
N LEU A 294 14.25 -7.05 28.95
CA LEU A 294 15.24 -7.75 28.13
C LEU A 294 16.67 -7.43 28.56
N LYS A 295 16.96 -6.19 28.98
CA LYS A 295 18.26 -5.78 29.52
C LYS A 295 18.66 -6.60 30.75
N THR A 296 17.72 -6.92 31.64
CA THR A 296 18.02 -7.66 32.87
C THR A 296 18.12 -9.17 32.68
N GLN A 297 17.74 -9.70 31.51
CA GLN A 297 17.72 -11.13 31.24
C GLN A 297 19.02 -11.70 30.68
N ASN A 298 19.78 -10.94 29.89
CA ASN A 298 21.00 -11.42 29.24
C ASN A 298 21.94 -10.26 28.87
N ALA A 299 23.23 -10.41 29.16
CA ALA A 299 24.29 -9.46 28.77
C ALA A 299 24.38 -9.23 27.25
N ASP A 300 24.07 -10.25 26.44
CA ASP A 300 23.97 -10.09 24.99
C ASP A 300 22.79 -9.17 24.61
N ASN A 301 21.62 -9.33 25.24
CA ASN A 301 20.49 -8.43 25.00
C ASN A 301 20.86 -6.99 25.37
N GLU A 302 21.53 -6.80 26.51
CA GLU A 302 22.01 -5.49 26.94
C GLU A 302 22.94 -4.85 25.90
N LYS A 303 23.88 -5.62 25.34
CA LYS A 303 24.81 -5.16 24.28
C LYS A 303 24.10 -4.69 23.01
N PHE A 304 23.06 -5.39 22.56
CA PHE A 304 22.32 -5.03 21.33
C PHE A 304 21.22 -3.97 21.55
N ILE A 305 20.84 -3.71 22.80
CA ILE A 305 19.91 -2.64 23.18
C ILE A 305 20.65 -1.32 23.45
N LYS A 306 21.87 -1.37 24.01
CA LYS A 306 22.68 -0.19 24.39
C LYS A 306 23.36 0.55 23.22
N CYS A 307 23.17 0.15 21.97
CA CYS A 307 23.76 0.88 20.85
C CYS A 307 23.09 2.24 20.65
N LEU A 308 23.51 3.24 21.44
CA LEU A 308 23.69 4.67 21.19
C LEU A 308 23.83 5.36 22.58
N ASP A 309 25.08 5.53 23.01
CA ASP A 309 25.51 6.75 23.73
C ASP A 309 26.23 7.63 22.69
#